data_AF-A0A391PBU8-F1
#
_entry.id   AF-A0A391PBU8-F1
#
_cell.length_a   1.000
_cell.length_b   1.000
_cell.length_c   1.000
_cell.angle_alpha   90.00
_cell.angle_beta   90.00
_cell.angle_gamma   90.00
#
_symmetry.space_group_name_H-M   'P 1'
#
loop_
_entity.id
_entity.type
_entity.pdbx_description
1 polymer ?
#
loop_
_entity_poly.entity_id
_entity_poly.type
_entity_poly.pdbx_seq_one_letter_code
_entity_poly.pdbx_strand_id
1 'polypeptide(L)'
;MKSTFEKMGGIYTLGADGIYYPNLVSTDEEPHYGKYGMMRKTYLKEHRPAMYSLYMLEDRLTEHLNAVDDEAQERMGILVRQMVWVGAVNNIRNVAEEIVLKELVYI
;
A
#
# COMPACT_ATOMS: atom_id res chain seq x y z
N MET A 1 -32.33 17.37 -13.53
CA MET A 1 -31.15 17.91 -12.81
C MET A 1 -30.36 16.72 -12.29
N LYS A 2 -29.05 16.63 -12.55
CA LYS A 2 -28.22 15.49 -12.08
C LYS A 2 -27.89 15.62 -10.60
N SER A 3 -27.89 14.51 -9.87
CA SER A 3 -27.51 14.45 -8.45
C SER A 3 -26.01 14.72 -8.25
N THR A 4 -25.58 15.02 -7.02
CA THR A 4 -24.16 15.14 -6.67
C THR A 4 -23.40 13.84 -6.92
N PHE A 5 -24.02 12.68 -6.69
CA PHE A 5 -23.45 11.36 -6.95
C PHE A 5 -23.23 11.11 -8.45
N GLU A 6 -24.22 11.43 -9.30
CA GLU A 6 -24.08 11.31 -10.76
C GLU A 6 -23.02 12.27 -11.33
N LYS A 7 -22.85 13.45 -10.72
CA LYS A 7 -21.78 14.39 -11.11
C LYS A 7 -20.38 13.86 -10.76
N MET A 8 -20.25 13.00 -9.76
CA MET A 8 -19.01 12.30 -9.39
C MET A 8 -18.81 10.99 -10.15
N GLY A 9 -19.63 10.69 -11.17
CA GLY A 9 -19.52 9.48 -11.99
C GLY A 9 -20.23 8.25 -11.41
N GLY A 10 -20.96 8.40 -10.31
CA GLY A 10 -21.78 7.34 -9.74
C GLY A 10 -22.97 6.98 -10.63
N ILE A 11 -23.28 5.68 -10.71
CA ILE A 11 -24.39 5.13 -11.50
C ILE A 11 -25.41 4.46 -10.57
N TYR A 12 -26.69 4.52 -10.92
CA TYR A 12 -27.78 3.88 -10.18
C TYR A 12 -28.35 2.68 -10.94
N THR A 13 -28.86 1.70 -10.21
CA THR A 13 -29.65 0.58 -10.74
C THR A 13 -31.08 0.64 -10.18
N LEU A 14 -32.07 0.45 -11.06
CA LEU A 14 -33.48 0.42 -10.66
C LEU A 14 -33.81 -0.92 -10.02
N GLY A 15 -34.21 -0.89 -8.75
CA GLY A 15 -34.71 -2.05 -8.01
C GLY A 15 -36.10 -2.48 -8.48
N ALA A 16 -36.46 -3.73 -8.19
CA ALA A 16 -37.76 -4.30 -8.51
C ALA A 16 -38.93 -3.61 -7.77
N ASP A 17 -38.62 -2.87 -6.71
CA ASP A 17 -39.51 -2.01 -5.93
C ASP A 17 -39.71 -0.61 -6.54
N GLY A 18 -39.06 -0.32 -7.67
CA GLY A 18 -39.11 0.99 -8.33
C GLY A 18 -38.20 2.04 -7.70
N ILE A 19 -37.32 1.65 -6.77
CA ILE A 19 -36.36 2.55 -6.10
C ILE A 19 -34.99 2.44 -6.77
N TYR A 20 -34.34 3.58 -6.99
CA TYR A 20 -32.97 3.61 -7.53
C TYR A 20 -31.93 3.42 -6.42
N TYR A 21 -31.11 2.37 -6.55
CA TYR A 21 -30.00 2.07 -5.65
C TYR A 21 -28.67 2.48 -6.27
N PRO A 22 -27.77 3.15 -5.53
CA PRO A 22 -26.45 3.49 -6.05
C PRO A 22 -25.62 2.22 -6.25
N ASN A 23 -24.97 2.09 -7.41
CA ASN A 23 -23.97 1.06 -7.64
C ASN A 23 -22.69 1.46 -6.92
N LEU A 24 -22.43 0.77 -5.82
CA LEU A 24 -21.20 0.91 -5.07
C LEU A 24 -20.15 0.01 -5.72
N VAL A 25 -19.10 0.64 -6.27
CA VAL A 25 -17.91 -0.07 -6.73
C VAL A 25 -16.89 0.03 -5.61
N SER A 26 -16.35 -1.09 -5.17
CA SER A 26 -15.21 -1.09 -4.24
C SER A 26 -14.03 -0.45 -4.98
N THR A 27 -13.44 0.57 -4.36
CA THR A 27 -12.19 1.20 -4.84
C THR A 27 -10.98 0.53 -4.22
N ASP A 28 -11.20 -0.50 -3.39
CA ASP A 28 -10.21 -1.16 -2.58
C ASP A 28 -9.19 -1.80 -3.53
N GLU A 29 -7.94 -1.38 -3.39
CA GLU A 29 -6.85 -1.96 -4.13
C GLU A 29 -6.63 -3.40 -3.67
N GLU A 30 -6.41 -4.32 -4.61
CA GLU A 30 -6.22 -5.72 -4.26
C GLU A 30 -4.88 -5.91 -3.52
N PRO A 31 -4.85 -6.61 -2.36
CA PRO A 31 -3.62 -6.80 -1.61
C PRO A 31 -2.60 -7.62 -2.40
N HIS A 32 -1.45 -7.03 -2.71
CA HIS A 32 -0.32 -7.73 -3.34
C HIS A 32 1.01 -7.50 -2.62
N TYR A 33 1.00 -6.74 -1.53
CA TYR A 33 2.18 -6.53 -0.69
C TYR A 33 2.77 -7.84 -0.13
N GLY A 34 4.08 -8.01 -0.31
CA GLY A 34 4.84 -9.15 0.18
C GLY A 34 5.52 -8.93 1.53
N LYS A 35 6.82 -9.25 1.58
CA LYS A 35 7.62 -9.27 2.82
C LYS A 35 7.65 -7.91 3.51
N TYR A 36 7.96 -6.83 2.78
CA TYR A 36 8.18 -5.51 3.36
C TYR A 36 6.86 -4.86 3.78
N GLY A 37 5.80 -5.05 3.00
CA GLY A 37 4.46 -4.62 3.41
C GLY A 37 3.99 -5.33 4.67
N MET A 38 4.22 -6.63 4.82
CA MET A 38 3.92 -7.32 6.08
C MET A 38 4.73 -6.79 7.26
N MET A 39 6.03 -6.50 7.07
CA MET A 39 6.84 -5.89 8.11
C MET A 39 6.33 -4.49 8.48
N ARG A 40 5.93 -3.67 7.51
CA ARG A 40 5.34 -2.33 7.73
C ARG A 40 4.03 -2.44 8.49
N LYS A 41 3.17 -3.39 8.14
CA LYS A 41 1.91 -3.67 8.84
C LYS A 41 2.13 -3.99 10.32
N THR A 42 3.08 -4.88 10.62
CA THR A 42 3.44 -5.23 12.00
C THR A 42 3.99 -4.02 12.75
N TYR A 43 4.91 -3.27 12.14
CA TYR A 43 5.45 -2.06 12.75
C TYR A 43 4.36 -1.02 13.04
N LEU A 44 3.45 -0.77 12.09
CA LEU A 44 2.34 0.16 12.29
C LEU A 44 1.44 -0.27 13.45
N LYS A 45 1.12 -1.57 13.58
CA LYS A 45 0.31 -2.07 14.69
C LYS A 45 0.98 -1.91 16.04
N GLU A 46 2.26 -2.25 16.14
CA GLU A 46 2.97 -2.34 17.41
C GLU A 46 3.51 -0.97 17.87
N HIS A 47 3.99 -0.16 16.93
CA HIS A 47 4.76 1.06 17.23
C HIS A 47 4.01 2.34 16.84
N ARG A 48 3.04 2.27 15.92
CA ARG A 48 2.26 3.42 15.42
C ARG A 48 0.74 3.14 15.35
N PRO A 49 0.10 2.66 16.43
CA PRO A 49 -1.29 2.18 16.39
C PRO A 49 -2.30 3.24 15.93
N ALA A 50 -2.03 4.52 16.19
CA ALA A 50 -2.86 5.62 15.70
C ALA A 50 -2.87 5.70 14.16
N MET A 51 -1.70 5.60 13.51
CA MET A 51 -1.58 5.59 12.05
C MET A 51 -2.19 4.33 11.45
N TYR A 52 -1.98 3.17 12.09
CA TYR A 52 -2.62 1.92 11.67
C TYR A 52 -4.15 2.05 11.66
N SER A 53 -4.71 2.63 12.74
CA SER A 53 -6.15 2.82 12.88
C SER A 53 -6.69 3.82 11.87
N LEU A 54 -5.96 4.91 11.62
CA LEU A 54 -6.31 5.89 10.59
C LEU A 54 -6.37 5.25 9.19
N TYR A 55 -5.34 4.53 8.77
CA TYR A 55 -5.32 3.89 7.47
C TYR A 55 -6.39 2.80 7.31
N MET A 56 -6.72 2.08 8.38
CA MET A 56 -7.85 1.13 8.38
C MET A 56 -9.19 1.85 8.20
N LEU A 57 -9.39 2.99 8.87
CA LEU A 57 -10.65 3.76 8.80
C LEU A 57 -10.83 4.48 7.46
N GLU A 58 -9.73 4.93 6.86
CA GLU A 58 -9.72 5.56 5.54
C GLU A 58 -9.74 4.55 4.39
N ASP A 59 -9.70 3.24 4.68
CA ASP A 59 -9.57 2.16 3.70
C ASP A 59 -8.31 2.25 2.80
N ARG A 60 -7.27 2.91 3.32
CA ARG A 60 -5.99 3.15 2.62
C ARG A 60 -4.86 2.27 3.10
N LEU A 61 -5.14 1.36 4.05
CA LEU A 61 -4.10 0.47 4.57
C LEU A 61 -3.54 -0.42 3.47
N THR A 62 -4.38 -1.02 2.64
CA THR A 62 -3.92 -1.93 1.60
C THR A 62 -3.07 -1.21 0.56
N GLU A 63 -3.55 -0.08 0.03
CA GLU A 63 -2.82 0.82 -0.87
C GLU A 63 -1.45 1.20 -0.28
N HIS A 64 -1.42 1.64 0.99
CA HIS A 64 -0.16 2.02 1.65
C HIS A 64 0.83 0.85 1.76
N LEU A 65 0.35 -0.34 2.10
CA LEU A 65 1.21 -1.51 2.24
C LEU A 65 1.73 -2.01 0.89
N ASN A 66 0.91 -1.95 -0.16
CA ASN A 66 1.32 -2.23 -1.55
C ASN A 66 2.44 -1.27 -1.96
N ALA A 67 2.21 0.04 -1.82
CA ALA A 67 3.19 1.06 -2.18
C ALA A 67 4.52 0.91 -1.44
N VAL A 68 4.49 0.62 -0.13
CA VAL A 68 5.72 0.40 0.65
C VAL A 68 6.46 -0.87 0.20
N ASP A 69 5.75 -1.94 -0.14
CA ASP A 69 6.39 -3.16 -0.62
C ASP A 69 7.03 -2.96 -1.99
N ASP A 70 6.33 -2.33 -2.93
CA ASP A 70 6.82 -2.02 -4.26
C ASP A 70 8.07 -1.12 -4.20
N GLU A 71 8.01 -0.03 -3.43
CA GLU A 71 9.15 0.88 -3.25
C GLU A 71 10.35 0.15 -2.62
N ALA A 72 10.10 -0.73 -1.65
CA ALA A 72 11.14 -1.51 -1.02
C ALA A 72 11.80 -2.52 -1.96
N GLN A 73 11.03 -3.19 -2.82
CA GLN A 73 11.55 -4.11 -3.84
C GLN A 73 12.38 -3.37 -4.89
N GLU A 74 11.90 -2.21 -5.37
CA GLU A 74 12.65 -1.39 -6.33
C GLU A 74 13.98 -0.92 -5.74
N ARG A 75 13.93 -0.35 -4.52
CA ARG A 75 15.10 0.18 -3.82
C ARG A 75 16.11 -0.91 -3.50
N MET A 76 15.65 -2.11 -3.12
CA MET A 76 16.50 -3.29 -2.97
C MET A 76 17.23 -3.63 -4.28
N GLY A 77 16.52 -3.64 -5.41
CA GLY A 77 17.12 -3.89 -6.72
C GLY A 77 18.20 -2.86 -7.10
N ILE A 78 17.98 -1.58 -6.80
CA ILE A 78 18.95 -0.50 -7.04
C ILE A 78 20.19 -0.70 -6.16
N LEU A 79 20.01 -0.88 -4.84
CA LEU A 79 21.12 -1.00 -3.89
C LEU A 79 21.98 -2.24 -4.17
N VAL A 80 21.36 -3.38 -4.47
CA VAL A 80 22.08 -4.60 -4.84
C VAL A 80 22.91 -4.38 -6.09
N ARG A 81 22.35 -3.75 -7.14
CA ARG A 81 23.10 -3.44 -8.37
C ARG A 81 24.29 -2.51 -8.11
N GLN A 82 24.10 -1.47 -7.31
CA GLN A 82 25.17 -0.54 -6.94
C GLN A 82 26.30 -1.24 -6.18
N MET A 83 25.97 -2.07 -5.19
CA MET A 83 26.96 -2.77 -4.38
C MET A 83 27.72 -3.86 -5.15
N VAL A 84 27.04 -4.53 -6.10
CA VAL A 84 27.70 -5.46 -7.03
C VAL A 84 28.71 -4.70 -7.90
N TRP A 85 28.33 -3.52 -8.40
CA TRP A 85 29.23 -2.67 -9.19
C TRP A 85 30.47 -2.21 -8.40
N VAL A 86 30.30 -1.89 -7.11
CA VAL A 86 31.41 -1.49 -6.20
C VAL A 86 32.24 -2.69 -5.71
N GLY A 87 31.82 -3.93 -5.97
CA GLY A 87 32.57 -5.14 -5.58
C GLY A 87 32.48 -5.48 -4.08
N ALA A 88 31.38 -5.15 -3.41
CA ALA A 88 31.20 -5.44 -1.98
C ALA A 88 30.89 -6.93 -1.74
N VAL A 89 31.87 -7.83 -1.73
CA VAL A 89 31.61 -9.27 -1.97
C VAL A 89 30.86 -10.03 -0.84
N ASN A 90 30.81 -9.54 0.41
CA ASN A 90 30.46 -10.42 1.54
C ASN A 90 29.12 -10.12 2.26
N ASN A 91 28.40 -9.05 1.92
CA ASN A 91 27.12 -8.76 2.60
C ASN A 91 26.10 -7.91 1.80
N ILE A 92 26.23 -7.82 0.47
CA ILE A 92 25.45 -6.91 -0.40
C ILE A 92 23.97 -6.87 -0.03
N ARG A 93 23.35 -8.04 0.04
CA ARG A 93 21.91 -8.15 0.25
C ARG A 93 21.50 -7.68 1.64
N ASN A 94 22.25 -8.03 2.68
CA ASN A 94 21.89 -7.66 4.05
C ASN A 94 22.10 -6.16 4.29
N VAL A 95 23.15 -5.55 3.72
CA VAL A 95 23.36 -4.09 3.84
C VAL A 95 22.26 -3.34 3.08
N ALA A 96 21.95 -3.78 1.85
CA ALA A 96 20.83 -3.22 1.09
C ALA A 96 19.50 -3.37 1.86
N GLU A 97 19.29 -4.52 2.51
CA GLU A 97 18.08 -4.78 3.29
C GLU A 97 17.97 -3.87 4.51
N GLU A 98 19.06 -3.69 5.26
CA GLU A 98 19.07 -2.80 6.42
C GLU A 98 18.71 -1.36 6.04
N ILE A 99 19.22 -0.88 4.89
CA ILE A 99 18.91 0.44 4.34
C ILE A 99 17.41 0.53 4.02
N VAL A 100 16.88 -0.42 3.23
CA VAL A 100 15.46 -0.45 2.85
C VAL A 100 14.54 -0.47 4.08
N LEU A 101 14.86 -1.29 5.08
CA LEU A 101 14.05 -1.40 6.29
C LEU A 101 14.00 -0.08 7.08
N LYS A 102 15.13 0.60 7.21
CA LYS A 102 15.21 1.89 7.93
C LYS A 102 14.47 3.01 7.20
N GLU A 103 14.53 3.03 5.88
CA GLU A 103 14.00 4.14 5.09
C GLU A 103 12.50 4.01 4.81
N LEU A 104 11.96 2.80 4.71
CA LEU A 104 10.59 2.57 4.23
C LEU A 104 9.70 1.83 5.24
N VAL A 105 10.26 0.87 5.98
CA VAL A 105 9.46 -0.02 6.83
C VAL A 105 9.30 0.56 8.25
N TYR A 106 10.36 1.11 8.84
CA TYR A 106 10.40 1.48 10.26
C TYR A 106 10.31 2.99 10.54
N ILE A 107 9.67 3.75 9.66
CA ILE A 107 9.45 5.21 9.79
C ILE A 107 8.22 5.57 10.66
#